data_AF-A0A4R5E1K5-F1
#
_entry.id   AF-A0A4R5E1K5-F1
#
_cell.length_a   1.000
_cell.length_b   1.000
_cell.length_c   1.000
_cell.angle_alpha   90.00
_cell.angle_beta   90.00
_cell.angle_gamma   90.00
#
_symmetry.space_group_name_H-M   'P 1'
#
loop_
_entity.id
_entity.type
_entity.pdbx_description
1 polymer ?
#
loop_
_entity_poly.entity_id
_entity_poly.type
_entity_poly.pdbx_seq_one_letter_code
_entity_poly.pdbx_strand_id
1 'polypeptide(L)'
;MTEQKAWPRLRVADWTDTRDTLHMWTQIVGKIRLAHAPLLNHWWQVTLYISPRGFTTSAIPHGTGAFDIEFDFIDHVLRIRSSDGPSRQVKLEPISVADFYAQTMEALDDLGITARFQTRPNEVEPSIPFAEDHDHASYDAEAAHLFWRQLLQANRVMGEFRSRFVGKVSPVHLFWGALDLACTRFSGRLAPP
;
A
#
# COMPACT_ATOMS: atom_id res chain seq x y z
N MET A 1 26.77 25.03 3.22
CA MET A 1 26.98 23.57 3.07
C MET A 1 25.68 22.90 3.48
N THR A 2 24.85 22.54 2.50
CA THR A 2 23.64 21.77 2.75
C THR A 2 24.05 20.36 3.15
N GLU A 3 23.79 19.96 4.40
CA GLU A 3 23.82 18.54 4.78
C GLU A 3 23.03 17.76 3.72
N GLN A 4 23.73 16.90 2.99
CA GLN A 4 23.12 15.81 2.26
C GLN A 4 22.33 15.03 3.32
N LYS A 5 21.02 15.30 3.45
CA LYS A 5 20.15 14.56 4.39
C LYS A 5 20.32 13.09 4.06
N ALA A 6 21.05 12.38 4.91
CA ALA A 6 21.36 10.98 4.70
C ALA A 6 20.06 10.20 4.56
N TRP A 7 20.06 9.21 3.68
CA TRP A 7 18.94 8.28 3.57
C TRP A 7 18.65 7.71 4.97
N PRO A 8 17.39 7.68 5.42
CA PRO A 8 17.07 7.11 6.72
C PRO A 8 17.57 5.66 6.78
N ARG A 9 18.17 5.29 7.91
CA ARG A 9 18.71 3.94 8.14
C ARG A 9 17.69 3.14 8.92
N LEU A 10 17.33 1.98 8.37
CA LEU A 10 16.49 0.97 9.01
C LEU A 10 16.96 -0.37 8.47
N ARG A 11 17.46 -1.26 9.35
CA ARG A 11 17.83 -2.61 8.94
C ARG A 11 16.59 -3.47 9.02
N VAL A 12 16.43 -4.39 8.07
CA VAL A 12 15.27 -5.30 8.04
C VAL A 12 15.08 -6.02 9.37
N ALA A 13 16.17 -6.52 9.97
CA ALA A 13 16.12 -7.25 11.24
C ALA A 13 15.63 -6.42 12.44
N ASP A 14 15.63 -5.08 12.35
CA ASP A 14 15.23 -4.20 13.46
C ASP A 14 13.70 -4.02 13.53
N TRP A 15 12.95 -4.44 12.51
CA TRP A 15 11.50 -4.17 12.42
C TRP A 15 10.69 -5.28 11.73
N THR A 16 11.25 -6.49 11.60
CA THR A 16 10.64 -7.63 10.89
C THR A 16 9.17 -7.84 11.28
N ASP A 17 8.84 -7.87 12.57
CA ASP A 17 7.48 -8.15 13.03
C ASP A 17 6.49 -7.03 12.61
N THR A 18 6.95 -5.77 12.62
CA THR A 18 6.17 -4.62 12.12
C THR A 18 6.03 -4.66 10.61
N ARG A 19 7.10 -5.01 9.88
CA ARG A 19 7.07 -5.15 8.42
C ARG A 19 6.06 -6.22 8.00
N ASP A 20 6.08 -7.37 8.65
CA ASP A 20 5.25 -8.52 8.29
C ASP A 20 3.77 -8.22 8.59
N THR A 21 3.47 -7.59 9.74
CA THR A 21 2.13 -7.07 10.07
C THR A 21 1.66 -6.01 9.05
N LEU A 22 2.50 -5.02 8.76
CA LEU A 22 2.17 -3.97 7.79
C LEU A 22 1.97 -4.53 6.38
N HIS A 23 2.72 -5.56 5.98
CA HIS A 23 2.55 -6.24 4.70
C HIS A 23 1.13 -6.83 4.59
N MET A 24 0.64 -7.50 5.64
CA MET A 24 -0.74 -8.00 5.67
C MET A 24 -1.78 -6.89 5.60
N TRP A 25 -1.56 -5.77 6.29
CA TRP A 25 -2.44 -4.60 6.15
C TRP A 25 -2.46 -4.04 4.73
N THR A 26 -1.32 -3.97 4.04
CA THR A 26 -1.28 -3.55 2.64
C THR A 26 -2.00 -4.53 1.71
N GLN A 27 -2.00 -5.83 2.03
CA GLN A 27 -2.77 -6.85 1.29
C GLN A 27 -4.27 -6.61 1.40
N ILE A 28 -4.77 -6.28 2.59
CA ILE A 28 -6.19 -5.93 2.81
C ILE A 28 -6.58 -4.73 1.94
N VAL A 29 -5.83 -3.63 2.02
CA VAL A 29 -6.10 -2.41 1.25
C VAL A 29 -5.97 -2.65 -0.27
N GLY A 30 -4.96 -3.41 -0.67
CA GLY A 30 -4.75 -3.81 -2.06
C GLY A 30 -5.89 -4.64 -2.63
N LYS A 31 -6.44 -5.57 -1.84
CA LYS A 31 -7.60 -6.39 -2.21
C LYS A 31 -8.91 -5.61 -2.22
N ILE A 32 -9.08 -4.62 -1.33
CA ILE A 32 -10.19 -3.66 -1.43
C ILE A 32 -10.12 -2.93 -2.77
N ARG A 33 -8.96 -2.38 -3.13
CA ARG A 33 -8.77 -1.74 -4.45
C ARG A 33 -9.06 -2.72 -5.60
N LEU A 34 -8.62 -3.98 -5.50
CA LEU A 34 -8.88 -5.04 -6.49
C LEU A 34 -10.37 -5.34 -6.68
N ALA A 35 -11.18 -5.27 -5.63
CA ALA A 35 -12.62 -5.52 -5.71
C ALA A 35 -13.37 -4.47 -6.54
N HIS A 36 -12.82 -3.26 -6.67
CA HIS A 36 -13.50 -2.11 -7.29
C HIS A 36 -12.84 -1.62 -8.59
N ALA A 37 -11.53 -1.77 -8.74
CA ALA A 37 -10.81 -1.24 -9.89
C ALA A 37 -11.00 -2.10 -11.16
N PRO A 38 -11.36 -1.50 -12.31
CA PRO A 38 -11.41 -2.22 -13.59
C PRO A 38 -10.05 -2.84 -13.93
N LEU A 39 -10.05 -4.12 -14.31
CA LEU A 39 -8.82 -4.86 -14.59
C LEU A 39 -7.98 -4.19 -15.68
N LEU A 40 -6.67 -4.05 -15.41
CA LEU A 40 -5.68 -3.60 -16.38
C LEU A 40 -4.54 -4.64 -16.47
N ASN A 41 -3.85 -4.61 -17.60
CA ASN A 41 -2.66 -5.42 -17.80
C ASN A 41 -1.60 -5.14 -16.72
N HIS A 42 -0.81 -6.16 -16.38
CA HIS A 42 0.23 -6.11 -15.35
C HIS A 42 -0.25 -5.76 -13.94
N TRP A 43 -1.55 -5.88 -13.66
CA TRP A 43 -2.13 -5.56 -12.35
C TRP A 43 -1.88 -4.11 -11.89
N TRP A 44 -1.58 -3.20 -12.83
CA TRP A 44 -1.26 -1.81 -12.49
C TRP A 44 -2.42 -1.05 -11.85
N GLN A 45 -3.66 -1.50 -12.09
CA GLN A 45 -4.86 -0.92 -11.49
C GLN A 45 -4.98 -1.14 -9.98
N VAL A 46 -4.18 -2.04 -9.39
CA VAL A 46 -4.31 -2.40 -7.95
C VAL A 46 -3.09 -2.09 -7.11
N THR A 47 -2.09 -1.37 -7.62
CA THR A 47 -0.88 -1.05 -6.86
C THR A 47 -1.13 -0.07 -5.68
N LEU A 48 -0.12 0.23 -4.87
CA LEU A 48 -0.10 1.42 -4.01
C LEU A 48 0.91 2.44 -4.58
N TYR A 49 0.75 3.70 -4.22
CA TYR A 49 1.67 4.78 -4.60
C TYR A 49 2.24 5.46 -3.36
N ILE A 50 3.49 5.89 -3.45
CA ILE A 50 4.12 6.65 -2.36
C ILE A 50 3.63 8.09 -2.40
N SER A 51 2.90 8.50 -1.37
CA SER A 51 2.44 9.86 -1.17
C SER A 51 3.42 10.64 -0.27
N PRO A 52 3.23 11.96 -0.11
CA PRO A 52 3.96 12.75 0.88
C PRO A 52 3.71 12.38 2.34
N ARG A 53 2.79 11.45 2.65
CA ARG A 53 2.44 11.02 4.01
C ARG A 53 2.51 9.50 4.23
N GLY A 54 2.43 8.71 3.17
CA GLY A 54 2.55 7.26 3.26
C GLY A 54 2.26 6.53 1.96
N PHE A 55 1.37 5.53 2.03
CA PHE A 55 0.98 4.71 0.86
C PHE A 55 -0.47 4.95 0.52
N THR A 56 -0.77 5.37 -0.69
CA THR A 56 -2.13 5.66 -1.16
C THR A 56 -2.54 4.76 -2.30
N THR A 57 -3.82 4.40 -2.34
CA THR A 57 -4.45 3.72 -3.47
C THR A 57 -4.66 4.62 -4.68
N SER A 58 -4.55 5.95 -4.54
CA SER A 58 -5.22 6.90 -5.46
C SER A 58 -6.74 6.66 -5.50
N ALA A 59 -7.43 7.35 -6.40
CA ALA A 59 -8.87 7.21 -6.59
C ALA A 59 -9.26 5.78 -7.02
N ILE A 60 -10.21 5.21 -6.28
CA ILE A 60 -10.87 3.93 -6.54
C ILE A 60 -12.33 4.24 -6.93
N PRO A 61 -12.81 3.81 -8.10
CA PRO A 61 -14.18 4.08 -8.52
C PRO A 61 -15.20 3.33 -7.66
N HIS A 62 -16.30 3.98 -7.31
CA HIS A 62 -17.42 3.39 -6.56
C HIS A 62 -18.74 4.09 -6.90
N GLY A 63 -19.69 3.35 -7.51
CA GLY A 63 -20.95 3.92 -7.98
C GLY A 63 -20.72 5.05 -8.99
N THR A 64 -21.26 6.24 -8.73
CA THR A 64 -21.04 7.46 -9.51
C THR A 64 -19.89 8.32 -9.00
N GLY A 65 -19.22 7.90 -7.91
CA GLY A 65 -18.14 8.62 -7.26
C GLY A 65 -16.85 7.80 -7.18
N ALA A 66 -16.02 8.17 -6.22
CA ALA A 66 -14.77 7.48 -5.93
C ALA A 66 -14.44 7.57 -4.44
N PHE A 67 -13.58 6.68 -3.97
CA PHE A 67 -12.95 6.82 -2.66
C PHE A 67 -11.45 6.58 -2.79
N ASP A 68 -10.69 6.94 -1.77
CA ASP A 68 -9.29 6.55 -1.66
C ASP A 68 -8.99 6.04 -0.25
N ILE A 69 -7.94 5.23 -0.16
CA ILE A 69 -7.38 4.74 1.09
C ILE A 69 -5.91 5.14 1.15
N GLU A 70 -5.48 5.69 2.28
CA GLU A 70 -4.11 6.11 2.50
C GLU A 70 -3.63 5.65 3.88
N PHE A 71 -2.55 4.85 3.91
CA PHE A 71 -1.74 4.72 5.10
C PHE A 71 -1.01 6.04 5.32
N ASP A 72 -1.28 6.71 6.43
CA ASP A 72 -0.63 7.94 6.86
C ASP A 72 0.37 7.60 7.97
N PHE A 73 1.67 7.56 7.64
CA PHE A 73 2.74 7.22 8.59
C PHE A 73 3.29 8.44 9.32
N ILE A 74 2.63 9.60 9.21
CA ILE A 74 2.91 10.77 10.04
C ILE A 74 1.94 10.79 11.21
N ASP A 75 0.64 10.66 10.94
CA ASP A 75 -0.39 10.64 11.98
C ASP A 75 -0.72 9.22 12.47
N HIS A 76 -0.12 8.20 11.86
CA HIS A 76 -0.31 6.77 12.16
C HIS A 76 -1.78 6.34 12.10
N VAL A 77 -2.43 6.63 10.97
CA VAL A 77 -3.81 6.23 10.69
C VAL A 77 -3.96 5.71 9.26
N LEU A 78 -4.85 4.73 9.04
CA LEU A 78 -5.41 4.44 7.74
C LEU A 78 -6.57 5.41 7.50
N ARG A 79 -6.47 6.27 6.50
CA ARG A 79 -7.52 7.22 6.11
C ARG A 79 -8.33 6.64 4.98
N ILE A 80 -9.66 6.66 5.09
CA ILE A 80 -10.59 6.32 4.01
C ILE A 80 -11.43 7.56 3.71
N ARG A 81 -11.40 8.04 2.47
CA ARG A 81 -12.06 9.29 2.06
C ARG A 81 -13.02 9.00 0.91
N SER A 82 -14.28 9.39 1.04
CA SER A 82 -15.24 9.36 -0.07
C SER A 82 -15.24 10.70 -0.82
N SER A 83 -15.44 10.66 -2.14
CA SER A 83 -15.67 11.84 -2.97
C SER A 83 -16.90 12.64 -2.56
N ASP A 84 -17.81 12.02 -1.79
CA ASP A 84 -19.05 12.64 -1.32
C ASP A 84 -18.84 13.44 -0.02
N GLY A 85 -17.62 13.46 0.53
CA GLY A 85 -17.21 14.27 1.68
C GLY A 85 -16.87 13.49 2.96
N PRO A 86 -17.65 12.45 3.38
CA PRO A 86 -17.34 11.69 4.58
C PRO A 86 -15.97 11.01 4.54
N SER A 87 -15.39 10.84 5.73
CA SER A 87 -14.17 10.07 5.93
C SER A 87 -14.23 9.22 7.20
N ARG A 88 -13.41 8.17 7.23
CA ARG A 88 -13.15 7.33 8.40
C ARG A 88 -11.66 7.11 8.57
N GLN A 89 -11.28 6.75 9.79
CA GLN A 89 -9.90 6.48 10.16
C GLN A 89 -9.82 5.23 11.01
N VAL A 90 -8.81 4.40 10.75
CA VAL A 90 -8.41 3.28 11.60
C VAL A 90 -7.02 3.60 12.14
N LYS A 91 -6.77 3.40 13.43
CA LYS A 91 -5.44 3.67 14.00
C LYS A 91 -4.44 2.62 13.53
N LEU A 92 -3.23 3.04 13.23
CA LEU A 92 -2.09 2.14 13.02
C LEU A 92 -1.38 2.01 14.36
N GLU A 93 -1.73 0.97 15.11
CA GLU A 93 -1.21 0.69 16.45
C GLU A 93 -0.99 -0.83 16.61
N PRO A 94 -0.34 -1.32 17.68
CA PRO A 94 -0.10 -2.75 17.88
C PRO A 94 -1.39 -3.57 18.09
N ILE A 95 -2.08 -3.88 17.00
CA ILE A 95 -3.29 -4.71 16.92
C ILE A 95 -3.08 -5.82 15.90
N SER A 96 -3.84 -6.92 16.08
CA SER A 96 -3.76 -8.04 15.16
C SER A 96 -4.25 -7.68 13.75
N VAL A 97 -3.80 -8.42 12.74
CA VAL A 97 -4.34 -8.32 11.38
C VAL A 97 -5.84 -8.57 11.35
N ALA A 98 -6.35 -9.50 12.18
CA ALA A 98 -7.78 -9.74 12.33
C ALA A 98 -8.54 -8.51 12.83
N ASP A 99 -8.04 -7.83 13.86
CA ASP A 99 -8.68 -6.62 14.40
C ASP A 99 -8.58 -5.45 13.41
N PHE A 100 -7.43 -5.27 12.76
CA PHE A 100 -7.26 -4.26 11.71
C PHE A 100 -8.21 -4.50 10.53
N TYR A 101 -8.36 -5.76 10.11
CA TYR A 101 -9.30 -6.17 9.07
C TYR A 101 -10.73 -5.81 9.47
N ALA A 102 -11.17 -6.19 10.68
CA ALA A 102 -12.51 -5.89 11.18
C ALA A 102 -12.79 -4.38 11.21
N GLN A 103 -11.88 -3.59 11.81
CA GLN A 103 -12.02 -2.13 11.88
C GLN A 103 -12.03 -1.47 10.50
N THR A 104 -11.24 -1.99 9.55
CA THR A 104 -11.21 -1.47 8.17
C THR A 104 -12.51 -1.75 7.43
N MET A 105 -13.07 -2.96 7.59
CA MET A 105 -14.35 -3.31 6.97
C MET A 105 -15.51 -2.52 7.59
N GLU A 106 -15.53 -2.35 8.91
CA GLU A 106 -16.50 -1.49 9.60
C GLU A 106 -16.42 -0.03 9.10
N ALA A 107 -15.21 0.51 8.96
CA ALA A 107 -15.01 1.86 8.43
C ALA A 107 -15.47 2.04 6.97
N LEU A 108 -15.39 0.98 6.15
CA LEU A 108 -15.93 0.97 4.79
C LEU A 108 -17.46 0.90 4.78
N ASP A 109 -18.05 0.03 5.61
CA ASP A 109 -19.49 -0.12 5.75
C ASP A 109 -20.16 1.17 6.23
N ASP A 110 -19.52 1.88 7.16
CA ASP A 110 -19.90 3.21 7.66
C ASP A 110 -19.95 4.29 6.58
N LEU A 111 -19.18 4.10 5.50
CA LEU A 111 -19.16 4.96 4.31
C LEU A 111 -20.06 4.42 3.20
N GLY A 112 -20.76 3.31 3.42
CA GLY A 112 -21.60 2.64 2.42
C GLY A 112 -20.79 1.96 1.30
N ILE A 113 -19.53 1.61 1.55
CA ILE A 113 -18.64 0.98 0.57
C ILE A 113 -18.57 -0.51 0.87
N THR A 114 -19.12 -1.35 -0.01
CA THR A 114 -19.04 -2.81 0.13
C THR A 114 -17.90 -3.38 -0.72
N ALA A 115 -16.91 -4.00 -0.09
CA ALA A 115 -15.82 -4.70 -0.77
C ALA A 115 -15.94 -6.21 -0.57
N ARG A 116 -15.98 -6.98 -1.68
CA ARG A 116 -15.97 -8.45 -1.66
C ARG A 116 -14.72 -8.97 -2.36
N PHE A 117 -13.87 -9.69 -1.63
CA PHE A 117 -12.63 -10.25 -2.14
C PHE A 117 -12.24 -11.51 -1.37
N GLN A 118 -11.31 -12.30 -1.91
CA GLN A 118 -10.77 -13.47 -1.23
C GLN A 118 -9.86 -13.02 -0.07
N THR A 119 -10.14 -13.54 1.13
CA THR A 119 -9.63 -13.02 2.42
C THR A 119 -8.29 -13.59 2.87
N ARG A 120 -7.57 -14.34 2.04
CA ARG A 120 -6.20 -14.80 2.38
C ARG A 120 -5.16 -13.96 1.63
N PRO A 121 -3.98 -13.70 2.20
CA PRO A 121 -2.93 -12.96 1.51
C PRO A 121 -2.42 -13.74 0.30
N ASN A 122 -1.99 -13.00 -0.72
CA ASN A 122 -1.30 -13.55 -1.89
C ASN A 122 0.21 -13.50 -1.65
N GLU A 123 0.98 -14.43 -2.23
CA GLU A 123 2.46 -14.39 -2.26
C GLU A 123 3.14 -14.46 -0.86
N VAL A 124 2.40 -14.91 0.16
CA VAL A 124 2.89 -15.08 1.54
C VAL A 124 2.57 -16.48 2.05
N GLU A 125 3.51 -17.07 2.79
CA GLU A 125 3.41 -18.38 3.44
C GLU A 125 3.78 -18.24 4.93
N PRO A 126 2.90 -18.63 5.88
CA PRO A 126 1.56 -19.19 5.67
C PRO A 126 0.53 -18.15 5.22
N SER A 127 -0.40 -18.57 4.36
CA SER A 127 -1.50 -17.72 3.88
C SER A 127 -2.70 -17.75 4.84
N ILE A 128 -2.54 -17.19 6.04
CA ILE A 128 -3.59 -17.14 7.09
C ILE A 128 -4.74 -16.22 6.65
N PRO A 129 -6.02 -16.61 6.74
CA PRO A 129 -7.13 -15.70 6.47
C PRO A 129 -7.06 -14.45 7.37
N PHE A 130 -7.29 -13.24 6.82
CA PHE A 130 -7.11 -12.00 7.57
C PHE A 130 -7.91 -11.96 8.87
N ALA A 131 -9.16 -12.43 8.87
CA ALA A 131 -10.03 -12.47 10.05
C ALA A 131 -9.59 -13.49 11.12
N GLU A 132 -8.62 -14.35 10.82
CA GLU A 132 -8.08 -15.38 11.70
C GLU A 132 -6.62 -15.10 12.09
N ASP A 133 -5.98 -14.09 11.49
CA ASP A 133 -4.58 -13.76 11.70
C ASP A 133 -4.39 -12.92 12.97
N HIS A 134 -4.20 -13.64 14.07
CA HIS A 134 -3.81 -13.10 15.37
C HIS A 134 -2.31 -13.22 15.65
N ASP A 135 -1.55 -13.83 14.73
CA ASP A 135 -0.10 -14.01 14.86
C ASP A 135 0.64 -12.70 14.56
N HIS A 136 0.22 -12.00 13.50
CA HIS A 136 0.78 -10.69 13.14
C HIS A 136 0.04 -9.57 13.89
N ALA A 137 0.69 -8.99 14.91
CA ALA A 137 0.09 -7.95 15.75
C ALA A 137 1.06 -6.82 16.16
N SER A 138 2.24 -6.74 15.55
CA SER A 138 3.27 -5.78 15.92
C SER A 138 3.20 -4.51 15.08
N TYR A 139 3.33 -3.35 15.72
CA TYR A 139 3.46 -2.08 15.01
C TYR A 139 4.33 -1.08 15.75
N ASP A 140 5.56 -0.89 15.28
CA ASP A 140 6.42 0.23 15.66
C ASP A 140 6.21 1.41 14.70
N ALA A 141 5.61 2.48 15.22
CA ALA A 141 5.32 3.70 14.49
C ALA A 141 6.58 4.35 13.89
N GLU A 142 7.69 4.42 14.63
CA GLU A 142 8.93 5.02 14.14
C GLU A 142 9.54 4.17 13.03
N ALA A 143 9.53 2.83 13.18
CA ALA A 143 10.02 1.94 12.15
C ALA A 143 9.19 2.06 10.84
N ALA A 144 7.86 2.10 10.95
CA ALA A 144 6.98 2.30 9.79
C ALA A 144 7.22 3.67 9.12
N HIS A 145 7.40 4.73 9.91
CA HIS A 145 7.74 6.06 9.44
C HIS A 145 9.10 6.07 8.70
N LEU A 146 10.13 5.45 9.27
CA LEU A 146 11.45 5.34 8.66
C LEU A 146 11.41 4.55 7.35
N PHE A 147 10.69 3.42 7.32
CA PHE A 147 10.49 2.62 6.12
C PHE A 147 9.83 3.43 5.00
N TRP A 148 8.73 4.14 5.30
CA TRP A 148 8.09 5.03 4.33
C TRP A 148 9.06 6.11 3.83
N ARG A 149 9.85 6.74 4.71
CA ARG A 149 10.83 7.75 4.27
C ARG A 149 11.91 7.16 3.37
N GLN A 150 12.32 5.90 3.59
CA GLN A 150 13.24 5.20 2.67
C GLN A 150 12.60 5.02 1.29
N LEU A 151 11.34 4.58 1.24
CA LEU A 151 10.60 4.41 -0.01
C LEU A 151 10.29 5.74 -0.71
N LEU A 152 10.06 6.82 0.03
CA LEU A 152 9.88 8.16 -0.53
C LEU A 152 11.12 8.62 -1.29
N GLN A 153 12.30 8.40 -0.73
CA GLN A 153 13.55 8.71 -1.42
C GLN A 153 13.77 7.81 -2.64
N ALA A 154 13.47 6.51 -2.53
CA ALA A 154 13.56 5.57 -3.65
C ALA A 154 12.63 5.97 -4.78
N ASN A 155 11.37 6.30 -4.46
CA ASN A 155 10.37 6.81 -5.40
C ASN A 155 10.86 8.07 -6.12
N ARG A 156 11.50 9.01 -5.41
CA ARG A 156 12.05 10.24 -6.02
C ARG A 156 13.14 9.93 -7.04
N VAL A 157 14.09 9.06 -6.69
CA VAL A 157 15.19 8.65 -7.57
C VAL A 157 14.68 7.83 -8.76
N MET A 158 13.78 6.87 -8.54
CA MET A 158 13.16 6.08 -9.60
C MET A 158 12.32 6.97 -10.53
N GLY A 159 11.65 7.99 -9.99
CA GLY A 159 10.91 9.02 -10.72
C GLY A 159 11.80 9.81 -11.67
N GLU A 160 12.96 10.28 -11.20
CA GLU A 160 13.94 10.94 -12.05
C GLU A 160 14.50 9.97 -13.10
N PHE A 161 14.89 8.76 -12.68
CA PHE A 161 15.43 7.75 -13.58
C PHE A 161 14.46 7.42 -14.71
N ARG A 162 13.17 7.18 -14.42
CA ARG A 162 12.16 6.86 -15.44
C ARG A 162 11.86 8.01 -16.40
N SER A 163 11.98 9.27 -15.96
CA SER A 163 11.67 10.45 -16.78
C SER A 163 12.54 10.59 -18.03
N ARG A 164 13.75 10.00 -18.01
CA ARG A 164 14.71 10.06 -19.12
C ARG A 164 14.47 8.98 -20.18
N PHE A 165 13.52 8.07 -19.95
CA PHE A 165 13.20 6.98 -20.87
C PHE A 165 12.11 7.40 -21.87
N VAL A 166 12.41 7.30 -23.16
CA VAL A 166 11.52 7.77 -24.25
C VAL A 166 10.43 6.74 -24.59
N GLY A 167 10.58 5.48 -24.18
CA GLY A 167 9.60 4.42 -24.42
C GLY A 167 8.47 4.36 -23.38
N LYS A 168 7.60 3.35 -23.52
CA LYS A 168 6.51 3.11 -22.56
C LYS A 168 7.08 2.71 -21.20
N VAL A 169 6.66 3.42 -20.15
CA VAL A 169 7.14 3.21 -18.78
C VAL A 169 6.00 3.38 -17.77
N SER A 170 5.87 2.44 -16.84
CA SER A 170 4.86 2.52 -15.77
C SER A 170 5.16 3.68 -14.83
N PRO A 171 4.17 4.19 -14.06
CA PRO A 171 4.47 4.94 -12.84
C PRO A 171 5.39 4.12 -11.91
N VAL A 172 6.04 4.80 -10.95
CA VAL A 172 6.61 4.09 -9.80
C VAL A 172 5.45 3.66 -8.92
N HIS A 173 5.41 2.39 -8.55
CA HIS A 173 4.32 1.83 -7.77
C HIS A 173 4.83 0.75 -6.82
N LEU A 174 4.10 0.52 -5.74
CA LEU A 174 4.37 -0.51 -4.73
C LEU A 174 3.36 -1.64 -4.94
N PHE A 175 3.77 -2.86 -5.31
CA PHE A 175 2.84 -3.98 -5.25
C PHE A 175 2.76 -4.49 -3.81
N TRP A 176 1.54 -4.56 -3.30
CA TRP A 176 1.25 -5.05 -1.95
C TRP A 176 1.37 -6.58 -1.84
N GLY A 177 1.44 -7.31 -2.97
CA GLY A 177 1.67 -8.75 -3.02
C GLY A 177 2.97 -9.16 -2.33
N ALA A 178 4.09 -8.60 -2.81
CA ALA A 178 5.43 -8.87 -2.28
C ALA A 178 6.07 -7.67 -1.55
N LEU A 179 5.35 -6.54 -1.40
CA LEU A 179 5.84 -5.27 -0.85
C LEU A 179 7.04 -4.70 -1.64
N ASP A 180 6.96 -4.72 -2.96
CA ASP A 180 8.03 -4.32 -3.89
C ASP A 180 7.74 -2.99 -4.60
N LEU A 181 8.70 -2.06 -4.50
CA LEU A 181 8.65 -0.80 -5.25
C LEU A 181 9.23 -1.02 -6.65
N ALA A 182 8.39 -0.87 -7.67
CA ALA A 182 8.72 -1.22 -9.04
C ALA A 182 8.53 -0.05 -10.03
N CYS A 183 9.29 -0.11 -11.12
CA CYS A 183 9.12 0.73 -12.30
C CYS A 183 9.46 -0.09 -13.54
N THR A 184 8.48 -0.34 -14.39
CA THR A 184 8.62 -1.21 -15.57
C THR A 184 8.81 -0.39 -16.83
N ARG A 185 9.84 -0.72 -17.63
CA ARG A 185 10.10 -0.14 -18.95
C ARG A 185 9.89 -1.18 -20.03
N PHE A 186 9.27 -0.77 -21.13
CA PHE A 186 9.04 -1.64 -22.29
C PHE A 186 9.95 -1.22 -23.43
N SER A 187 10.74 -2.18 -23.94
CA SER A 187 11.60 -1.97 -25.10
C SER A 187 10.83 -1.97 -26.43
N GLY A 188 9.58 -2.47 -26.43
CA GLY A 188 8.78 -2.70 -27.64
C GLY A 188 9.14 -3.98 -28.40
N ARG A 189 10.18 -4.72 -27.98
CA ARG A 189 10.55 -6.01 -28.58
C ARG A 189 9.67 -7.13 -28.03
N LEU A 190 9.42 -8.15 -28.85
CA LEU A 190 8.78 -9.39 -28.38
C LEU A 190 9.66 -10.05 -27.31
N ALA A 191 9.03 -10.70 -26.34
CA ALA A 191 9.74 -11.52 -25.35
C ALA A 191 10.51 -12.63 -26.08
N PRO A 192 11.73 -12.98 -25.63
CA PRO A 192 12.40 -14.19 -26.09
C PRO A 192 11.49 -15.41 -25.91
N PRO A 193 11.56 -16.40 -26.83
CA PRO A 193 10.78 -17.64 -26.70
C PRO A 193 11.16 -18.46 -25.46
#